data_AF-A0A968XF12-F1
#
_entry.id   AF-A0A968XF12-F1
#
_cell.length_a   1.000
_cell.length_b   1.000
_cell.length_c   1.000
_cell.angle_alpha   90.00
_cell.angle_beta   90.00
_cell.angle_gamma   90.00
#
_symmetry.space_group_name_H-M   'P 1'
#
loop_
_entity.id
_entity.type
_entity.pdbx_description
1 polymer ?
#
loop_
_entity_poly.entity_id
_entity_poly.type
_entity_poly.pdbx_seq_one_letter_code
_entity_poly.pdbx_strand_id
1 'polypeptide(L)'
;MTAARSGATYACGETLYWIADSAEKKRSRGRGDIFAIWRRIFDRADSNGGLYTLPDFLTFAATSNDAGRALSLFLSDTGGERWQTLPDVLKPLGIELTREPTPHDANTLRHIAMWHVLNMLCTGTRGMRRETDYLRLDSGDRCGPLSGDPEVDSLNDRNLFTDMPAAYAAAQVACATGGDIVLTRTGKPGAWPVPCTKPLPDAPPRFRILRTP
;
A
#
# COMPACT_ATOMS: atom_id res chain seq x y z
N MET A 1 -16.49 8.91 -17.23
CA MET A 1 -16.20 8.48 -15.84
C MET A 1 -14.78 7.94 -15.81
N THR A 2 -13.82 8.76 -15.39
CA THR A 2 -12.40 8.39 -15.30
C THR A 2 -12.14 7.71 -13.96
N ALA A 3 -12.36 6.40 -13.92
CA ALA A 3 -12.01 5.56 -12.79
C ALA A 3 -10.51 5.21 -12.85
N ALA A 4 -9.69 6.11 -12.30
CA ALA A 4 -8.34 5.79 -11.87
C ALA A 4 -8.28 5.84 -10.33
N ARG A 5 -9.21 5.14 -9.66
CA ARG A 5 -9.00 4.74 -8.26
C ARG A 5 -8.18 3.45 -8.29
N SER A 6 -6.87 3.68 -8.25
CA SER A 6 -5.75 2.73 -8.11
C SER A 6 -6.16 1.33 -7.62
N GLY A 7 -5.75 0.27 -8.33
CA GLY A 7 -5.95 -1.13 -7.94
C GLY A 7 -5.49 -1.48 -6.52
N ALA A 8 -4.67 -0.64 -5.85
CA ALA A 8 -4.35 -0.76 -4.44
C ALA A 8 -5.57 -0.65 -3.51
N THR A 9 -6.55 0.22 -3.79
CA THR A 9 -7.77 0.33 -2.98
C THR A 9 -8.62 -0.93 -3.10
N TYR A 10 -8.68 -1.54 -4.29
CA TYR A 10 -9.38 -2.80 -4.53
C TYR A 10 -8.67 -3.99 -3.87
N ALA A 11 -7.35 -4.09 -4.00
CA ALA A 11 -6.56 -5.17 -3.39
C ALA A 11 -6.57 -5.12 -1.84
N CYS A 12 -6.53 -3.91 -1.24
CA CYS A 12 -6.69 -3.77 0.21
C CYS A 12 -8.11 -4.16 0.65
N GLY A 13 -9.15 -3.75 -0.09
CA GLY A 13 -10.54 -4.14 0.18
C GLY A 13 -10.76 -5.65 0.13
N GLU A 14 -10.23 -6.31 -0.90
CA GLU A 14 -10.28 -7.77 -1.04
C GLU A 14 -9.57 -8.49 0.11
N THR A 15 -8.42 -7.98 0.55
CA THR A 15 -7.70 -8.54 1.71
C THR A 15 -8.52 -8.41 2.99
N LEU A 16 -9.17 -7.26 3.22
CA LEU A 16 -10.05 -7.05 4.37
C LEU A 16 -11.26 -7.99 4.33
N TYR A 17 -11.87 -8.18 3.16
CA TYR A 17 -12.98 -9.11 2.99
C TYR A 17 -12.56 -10.56 3.20
N TRP A 18 -11.38 -10.95 2.74
CA TRP A 18 -10.83 -12.29 2.96
C TRP A 18 -10.55 -12.57 4.44
N ILE A 19 -10.00 -11.59 5.18
CA ILE A 19 -9.82 -11.68 6.63
C ILE A 19 -11.18 -11.84 7.33
N ALA A 20 -12.17 -11.03 6.94
CA ALA A 20 -13.52 -11.07 7.51
C ALA A 20 -14.25 -12.39 7.19
N ASP A 21 -14.11 -12.90 5.96
CA ASP A 21 -14.63 -14.21 5.53
C ASP A 21 -14.04 -15.34 6.38
N SER A 22 -12.72 -15.33 6.56
CA SER A 22 -11.98 -16.32 7.37
C SER A 22 -12.44 -16.29 8.82
N ALA A 23 -12.62 -15.09 9.39
CA ALA A 23 -13.14 -14.91 10.74
C ALA A 23 -14.58 -15.44 10.87
N GLU A 24 -15.47 -15.13 9.93
CA GLU A 24 -16.87 -15.60 9.94
C GLU A 24 -16.97 -17.12 9.77
N LYS A 25 -16.20 -17.70 8.86
CA LYS A 25 -16.11 -19.17 8.69
C LYS A 25 -15.68 -19.84 9.99
N LYS A 26 -14.64 -19.31 10.65
CA LYS A 26 -14.20 -19.84 11.95
C LYS A 26 -15.27 -19.69 13.03
N ARG A 27 -15.86 -18.50 13.19
CA ARG A 27 -16.91 -18.21 14.19
C ARG A 27 -18.14 -19.10 14.02
N SER A 28 -18.55 -19.33 12.77
CA SER A 28 -19.77 -20.07 12.42
C SER A 28 -19.56 -21.58 12.28
N ARG A 29 -18.33 -22.08 12.46
CA ARG A 29 -17.92 -23.46 12.15
C ARG A 29 -18.24 -23.84 10.70
N GLY A 30 -17.93 -22.93 9.77
CA GLY A 30 -18.09 -23.08 8.32
C GLY A 30 -19.49 -22.81 7.78
N ARG A 31 -20.45 -22.40 8.61
CA ARG A 31 -21.84 -22.15 8.19
C ARG A 31 -22.11 -20.74 7.64
N GLY A 32 -21.17 -19.83 7.84
CA GLY A 32 -21.23 -18.44 7.40
C GLY A 32 -19.92 -18.03 6.72
N ASP A 33 -20.03 -16.98 5.94
CA ASP A 33 -19.00 -16.44 5.06
C ASP A 33 -19.17 -14.92 4.94
N ILE A 34 -18.39 -14.28 4.06
CA ILE A 34 -18.52 -12.85 3.78
C ILE A 34 -19.94 -12.42 3.36
N PHE A 35 -20.74 -13.29 2.72
CA PHE A 35 -22.12 -12.97 2.36
C PHE A 35 -23.05 -12.95 3.59
N ALA A 36 -22.74 -13.73 4.63
CA ALA A 36 -23.43 -13.60 5.93
C ALA A 36 -23.13 -12.24 6.58
N ILE A 37 -21.91 -11.71 6.44
CA ILE A 37 -21.57 -10.35 6.91
C ILE A 37 -22.34 -9.30 6.10
N TRP A 38 -22.34 -9.40 4.76
CA TRP A 38 -23.04 -8.44 3.91
C TRP A 38 -24.54 -8.40 4.13
N ARG A 39 -25.19 -9.55 4.37
CA ARG A 39 -26.61 -9.58 4.76
C ARG A 39 -26.87 -8.73 6.00
N ARG A 40 -26.05 -8.87 7.05
CA ARG A 40 -26.15 -8.05 8.27
C ARG A 40 -25.91 -6.57 8.01
N ILE A 41 -25.01 -6.23 7.09
CA ILE A 41 -24.76 -4.84 6.67
C ILE A 41 -25.97 -4.27 5.94
N PHE A 42 -26.60 -5.01 5.05
CA PHE A 42 -27.80 -4.56 4.34
C PHE A 42 -28.99 -4.39 5.29
N ASP A 43 -29.23 -5.35 6.19
CA ASP A 43 -30.27 -5.23 7.23
C ASP A 43 -30.06 -3.97 8.11
N ARG A 44 -28.79 -3.67 8.42
CA ARG A 44 -28.39 -2.45 9.15
C ARG A 44 -28.61 -1.19 8.33
N ALA A 45 -28.27 -1.21 7.04
CA ALA A 45 -28.42 -0.07 6.13
C ALA A 45 -29.90 0.26 5.89
N ASP A 46 -30.76 -0.75 5.75
CA ASP A 46 -32.21 -0.58 5.63
C ASP A 46 -32.80 0.14 6.84
N SER A 47 -32.26 -0.15 8.03
CA SER A 47 -32.62 0.53 9.28
C SER A 47 -32.04 1.96 9.41
N ASN A 48 -31.10 2.34 8.54
CA ASN A 48 -30.32 3.59 8.59
C ASN A 48 -30.40 4.39 7.27
N GLY A 49 -31.54 4.36 6.57
CA GLY A 49 -31.76 5.18 5.37
C GLY A 49 -30.95 4.74 4.14
N GLY A 50 -30.60 3.46 4.05
CA GLY A 50 -29.91 2.85 2.90
C GLY A 50 -28.41 3.08 2.86
N LEU A 51 -27.80 3.54 3.96
CA LEU A 51 -26.37 3.84 4.04
C LEU A 51 -25.65 2.91 5.02
N TYR A 52 -24.41 2.56 4.72
CA TYR A 52 -23.50 1.88 5.64
C TYR A 52 -22.13 2.56 5.64
N THR A 53 -21.42 2.42 6.76
CA THR A 53 -20.09 3.01 6.99
C THR A 53 -19.05 1.92 7.26
N LEU A 54 -17.76 2.29 7.26
CA LEU A 54 -16.70 1.36 7.68
C LEU A 54 -16.90 0.85 9.12
N PRO A 55 -17.28 1.68 10.11
CA PRO A 55 -17.69 1.19 11.43
C PRO A 55 -18.81 0.15 11.40
N ASP A 56 -19.81 0.28 10.51
CA ASP A 56 -20.86 -0.73 10.37
C ASP A 56 -20.28 -2.06 9.87
N PHE A 57 -19.38 -2.03 8.89
CA PHE A 57 -18.66 -3.23 8.45
C PHE A 57 -17.85 -3.87 9.59
N LEU A 58 -17.05 -3.07 10.30
CA LEU A 58 -16.19 -3.54 11.39
C LEU A 58 -16.99 -4.18 12.54
N THR A 59 -18.19 -3.68 12.83
CA THR A 59 -19.10 -4.26 13.82
C THR A 59 -19.41 -5.73 13.53
N PHE A 60 -19.53 -6.10 12.24
CA PHE A 60 -19.85 -7.46 11.84
C PHE A 60 -18.64 -8.30 11.41
N ALA A 61 -17.53 -7.67 11.03
CA ALA A 61 -16.31 -8.33 10.57
C ALA A 61 -15.31 -8.62 11.71
N ALA A 62 -15.22 -7.74 12.73
CA ALA A 62 -14.35 -7.92 13.90
C ALA A 62 -14.99 -8.83 14.95
N THR A 63 -15.39 -10.05 14.56
CA THR A 63 -16.19 -10.95 15.40
C THR A 63 -15.43 -11.56 16.60
N SER A 64 -14.13 -11.31 16.70
CA SER A 64 -13.25 -11.72 17.78
C SER A 64 -12.11 -10.72 17.94
N ASN A 65 -11.39 -10.77 19.06
CA ASN A 65 -10.20 -9.93 19.27
C ASN A 65 -9.14 -10.17 18.18
N ASP A 66 -8.94 -11.41 17.74
CA ASP A 66 -8.01 -11.75 16.66
C ASP A 66 -8.43 -11.13 15.32
N ALA A 67 -9.72 -11.20 14.99
CA ALA A 67 -10.25 -10.58 13.77
C ALA A 67 -10.14 -9.06 13.80
N GLY A 68 -10.46 -8.44 14.94
CA GLY A 68 -10.31 -7.00 15.14
C GLY A 68 -8.86 -6.55 15.01
N ARG A 69 -7.91 -7.30 15.59
CA ARG A 69 -6.47 -7.03 15.47
C ARG A 69 -6.00 -7.18 14.02
N ALA A 70 -6.42 -8.23 13.32
CA ALA A 70 -6.09 -8.44 11.91
C ALA A 70 -6.57 -7.29 11.02
N LEU A 71 -7.82 -6.84 11.19
CA LEU A 71 -8.36 -5.72 10.43
C LEU A 71 -7.64 -4.39 10.76
N SER A 72 -7.31 -4.16 12.03
CA SER A 72 -6.62 -2.95 12.49
C SER A 72 -5.21 -2.81 11.88
N LEU A 73 -4.51 -3.93 11.68
CA LEU A 73 -3.19 -3.96 11.04
C LEU A 73 -3.18 -3.32 9.64
N PHE A 74 -4.30 -3.41 8.91
CA PHE A 74 -4.45 -2.84 7.56
C PHE A 74 -5.12 -1.46 7.56
N LEU A 75 -5.98 -1.16 8.53
CA LEU A 75 -6.80 0.04 8.54
C LEU A 75 -6.21 1.20 9.34
N SER A 76 -5.56 0.91 10.47
CA SER A 76 -5.16 1.94 11.45
C SER A 76 -3.69 1.89 11.83
N ASP A 77 -3.05 0.72 11.80
CA ASP A 77 -1.68 0.59 12.27
C ASP A 77 -0.71 1.31 11.31
N THR A 78 0.23 2.06 11.88
CA THR A 78 1.27 2.79 11.13
C THR A 78 2.62 2.06 11.25
N GLY A 79 3.61 2.46 10.43
CA GLY A 79 4.94 1.85 10.46
C GLY A 79 5.04 0.57 9.62
N GLY A 80 6.25 0.25 9.17
CA GLY A 80 6.55 -0.91 8.32
C GLY A 80 6.75 -2.20 9.12
N GLU A 81 7.18 -2.06 10.37
CA GLU A 81 7.40 -3.13 11.34
C GLU A 81 6.12 -3.91 11.66
N ARG A 82 4.94 -3.30 11.50
CA ARG A 82 3.64 -3.97 11.72
C ARG A 82 3.51 -5.25 10.89
N TRP A 83 4.03 -5.24 9.67
CA TRP A 83 3.97 -6.37 8.75
C TRP A 83 4.76 -7.58 9.24
N GLN A 84 5.73 -7.37 10.14
CA GLN A 84 6.51 -8.46 10.72
C GLN A 84 5.63 -9.41 11.54
N THR A 85 4.53 -8.90 12.10
CA THR A 85 3.58 -9.63 12.96
C THR A 85 2.41 -10.24 12.18
N LEU A 86 2.31 -9.97 10.87
CA LEU A 86 1.17 -10.39 10.04
C LEU A 86 0.89 -11.90 10.12
N PRO A 87 1.89 -12.82 10.02
CA PRO A 87 1.63 -14.26 10.14
C PRO A 87 1.00 -14.65 11.47
N ASP A 88 1.49 -14.08 12.58
CA ASP A 88 0.99 -14.38 13.93
C ASP A 88 -0.42 -13.84 14.15
N VAL A 89 -0.73 -12.69 13.56
CA VAL A 89 -2.05 -12.08 13.64
C VAL A 89 -3.09 -12.84 12.82
N LEU A 90 -2.72 -13.41 11.68
CA LEU A 90 -3.64 -14.14 10.80
C LEU A 90 -3.78 -15.62 11.14
N LYS A 91 -2.78 -16.24 11.80
CA LYS A 91 -2.80 -17.66 12.18
C LYS A 91 -4.02 -18.06 13.04
N PRO A 92 -4.46 -17.28 14.05
CA PRO A 92 -5.69 -17.57 14.78
C PRO A 92 -6.94 -17.53 13.92
N LEU A 93 -6.92 -16.91 12.73
CA LEU A 93 -8.04 -16.93 11.80
C LEU A 93 -7.99 -18.14 10.85
N GLY A 94 -7.00 -19.03 10.99
CA GLY A 94 -6.80 -20.20 10.13
C GLY A 94 -6.06 -19.89 8.82
N ILE A 95 -5.49 -18.69 8.71
CA ILE A 95 -4.65 -18.28 7.59
C ILE A 95 -3.19 -18.46 8.00
N GLU A 96 -2.48 -19.34 7.29
CA GLU A 96 -1.05 -19.54 7.53
C GLU A 96 -0.24 -18.87 6.42
N LEU A 97 0.69 -18.01 6.83
CA LEU A 97 1.61 -17.29 5.95
C LEU A 97 3.04 -17.71 6.22
N THR A 98 3.86 -17.75 5.18
CA THR A 98 5.32 -17.78 5.32
C THR A 98 5.95 -16.62 4.56
N ARG A 99 7.07 -16.13 5.06
CA ARG A 99 7.82 -15.07 4.37
C ARG A 99 8.45 -15.63 3.11
N GLU A 100 8.37 -14.86 2.04
CA GLU A 100 9.13 -15.14 0.83
C GLU A 100 10.48 -14.42 0.91
N PRO A 101 11.61 -15.14 0.69
CA PRO A 101 12.94 -14.52 0.68
C PRO A 101 13.23 -13.78 -0.63
N THR A 102 12.39 -13.96 -1.65
CA THR A 102 12.60 -13.37 -2.97
C THR A 102 12.52 -11.84 -2.87
N PRO A 103 13.50 -11.12 -3.46
CA PRO A 103 13.44 -9.67 -3.54
C PRO A 103 12.13 -9.17 -4.16
N HIS A 104 11.75 -7.95 -3.82
CA HIS A 104 10.67 -7.27 -4.51
C HIS A 104 11.02 -7.07 -5.97
N ASP A 105 10.01 -7.18 -6.84
CA ASP A 105 10.17 -6.82 -8.23
C ASP A 105 10.42 -5.32 -8.38
N ALA A 106 11.00 -4.93 -9.52
CA ALA A 106 11.35 -3.54 -9.79
C ALA A 106 10.12 -2.60 -9.76
N ASN A 107 8.91 -3.06 -10.08
CA ASN A 107 7.73 -2.19 -10.06
C ASN A 107 7.30 -1.88 -8.64
N THR A 108 7.36 -2.87 -7.74
CA THR A 108 7.08 -2.66 -6.31
C THR A 108 8.06 -1.67 -5.70
N LEU A 109 9.37 -1.86 -5.92
CA LEU A 109 10.39 -0.95 -5.40
C LEU A 109 10.23 0.47 -5.95
N ARG A 110 9.97 0.60 -7.26
CA ARG A 110 9.72 1.90 -7.89
C ARG A 110 8.50 2.57 -7.29
N HIS A 111 7.42 1.83 -7.06
CA HIS A 111 6.22 2.35 -6.45
C HIS A 111 6.51 2.90 -5.05
N ILE A 112 7.20 2.14 -4.20
CA ILE A 112 7.51 2.55 -2.82
C ILE A 112 8.40 3.81 -2.82
N ALA A 113 9.49 3.83 -3.59
CA ALA A 113 10.41 4.96 -3.64
C ALA A 113 9.72 6.24 -4.14
N MET A 114 8.95 6.14 -5.23
CA MET A 114 8.31 7.32 -5.82
C MET A 114 7.15 7.83 -4.98
N TRP A 115 6.36 6.96 -4.37
CA TRP A 115 5.35 7.40 -3.40
C TRP A 115 5.98 8.02 -2.17
N HIS A 116 7.12 7.53 -1.70
CA HIS A 116 7.85 8.18 -0.62
C HIS A 116 8.23 9.63 -0.99
N VAL A 117 8.83 9.84 -2.17
CA VAL A 117 9.15 11.17 -2.70
C VAL A 117 7.91 12.06 -2.80
N LEU A 118 6.86 11.59 -3.46
CA LEU A 118 5.62 12.35 -3.63
C LEU A 118 4.96 12.67 -2.29
N ASN A 119 5.02 11.77 -1.30
CA ASN A 119 4.48 11.99 0.04
C ASN A 119 5.27 13.02 0.85
N MET A 120 6.51 13.33 0.48
CA MET A 120 7.30 14.37 1.15
C MET A 120 7.02 15.77 0.58
N LEU A 121 6.74 15.86 -0.73
CA LEU A 121 6.64 17.15 -1.41
C LEU A 121 5.21 17.60 -1.73
N CYS A 122 4.30 16.66 -1.96
CA CYS A 122 2.98 16.99 -2.50
C CYS A 122 1.95 17.30 -1.40
N THR A 123 1.22 18.38 -1.61
CA THR A 123 -0.02 18.67 -0.88
C THR A 123 -1.23 18.20 -1.71
N GLY A 124 -2.14 17.41 -1.13
CA GLY A 124 -3.30 16.90 -1.87
C GLY A 124 -2.99 15.78 -2.88
N THR A 125 -3.79 15.70 -3.96
CA THR A 125 -3.78 14.59 -4.93
C THR A 125 -2.48 14.55 -5.72
N ARG A 126 -1.88 13.36 -5.80
CA ARG A 126 -0.64 13.05 -6.50
C ARG A 126 -0.73 11.68 -7.15
N GLY A 127 -0.01 11.49 -8.25
CA GLY A 127 0.06 10.23 -8.96
C GLY A 127 1.30 10.11 -9.82
N MET A 128 1.39 8.99 -10.52
CA MET A 128 2.41 8.74 -11.52
C MET A 128 1.87 7.76 -12.55
N ARG A 129 2.23 7.96 -13.81
CA ARG A 129 1.97 7.03 -14.90
C ARG A 129 3.29 6.46 -15.36
N ARG A 130 3.30 5.15 -15.56
CA ARG A 130 4.42 4.48 -16.20
C ARG A 130 4.29 4.62 -17.71
N GLU A 131 5.34 5.14 -18.32
CA GLU A 131 5.58 5.08 -19.76
C GLU A 131 6.67 4.00 -20.01
N THR A 132 7.08 3.78 -21.26
CA THR A 132 8.02 2.69 -21.61
C THR A 132 9.37 2.83 -20.87
N ASP A 133 9.90 4.04 -20.81
CA ASP A 133 11.26 4.34 -20.36
C ASP A 133 11.34 5.44 -19.28
N TYR A 134 10.20 5.95 -18.82
CA TYR A 134 10.12 6.94 -17.74
C TYR A 134 8.80 6.85 -16.97
N LEU A 135 8.76 7.52 -15.82
CA LEU A 135 7.55 7.86 -15.11
C LEU A 135 7.17 9.29 -15.46
N ARG A 136 5.92 9.50 -15.85
CA ARG A 136 5.31 10.83 -15.85
C ARG A 136 4.62 11.06 -14.52
N LEU A 137 5.05 12.07 -13.77
CA LEU A 137 4.38 12.42 -12.52
C LEU A 137 3.05 13.12 -12.84
N ASP A 138 2.05 12.89 -12.01
CA ASP A 138 0.77 13.62 -11.99
C ASP A 138 0.77 14.44 -10.71
N SER A 139 1.53 15.53 -10.76
CA SER A 139 1.89 16.37 -9.62
C SER A 139 1.18 17.73 -9.65
N GLY A 140 0.77 18.20 -10.84
CA GLY A 140 0.16 19.51 -11.01
C GLY A 140 1.03 20.62 -10.42
N ASP A 141 0.43 21.59 -9.75
CA ASP A 141 1.08 22.71 -9.05
C ASP A 141 1.39 22.41 -7.57
N ARG A 142 1.19 21.17 -7.12
CA ARG A 142 1.04 20.85 -5.70
C ARG A 142 2.26 20.21 -5.04
N CYS A 143 3.34 20.00 -5.80
CA CYS A 143 4.49 19.20 -5.37
C CYS A 143 5.82 19.99 -5.37
N GLY A 144 5.74 21.31 -5.22
CA GLY A 144 6.90 22.19 -5.12
C GLY A 144 7.87 21.99 -6.31
N PRO A 145 9.11 21.54 -6.09
CA PRO A 145 10.09 21.29 -7.16
C PRO A 145 9.61 20.31 -8.24
N LEU A 146 8.70 19.40 -7.90
CA LEU A 146 8.15 18.42 -8.84
C LEU A 146 6.86 18.89 -9.51
N SER A 147 6.51 20.18 -9.44
CA SER A 147 5.32 20.70 -10.09
C SER A 147 5.47 20.73 -11.62
N GLY A 148 4.35 20.62 -12.35
CA GLY A 148 4.32 20.63 -13.82
C GLY A 148 4.43 19.26 -14.47
N ASP A 149 4.11 18.19 -13.74
CA ASP A 149 4.07 16.81 -14.24
C ASP A 149 5.40 16.34 -14.89
N PRO A 150 6.55 16.49 -14.21
CA PRO A 150 7.84 16.16 -14.80
C PRO A 150 7.93 14.67 -15.13
N GLU A 151 8.74 14.39 -16.14
CA GLU A 151 9.14 13.03 -16.50
C GLU A 151 10.42 12.68 -15.76
N VAL A 152 10.50 11.48 -15.19
CA VAL A 152 11.68 11.00 -14.45
C VAL A 152 12.01 9.58 -14.84
N ASP A 153 13.28 9.29 -15.08
CA ASP A 153 13.74 7.93 -15.37
C ASP A 153 14.85 7.46 -14.44
N SER A 154 15.38 8.35 -13.60
CA SER A 154 16.52 8.06 -12.75
C SER A 154 16.35 8.71 -11.37
N LEU A 155 16.95 8.07 -10.37
CA LEU A 155 17.01 8.49 -8.99
C LEU A 155 18.44 8.28 -8.48
N ASN A 156 19.07 9.33 -7.94
CA ASN A 156 20.46 9.30 -7.45
C ASN A 156 21.41 8.63 -8.46
N ASP A 157 21.31 9.06 -9.72
CA ASP A 157 22.07 8.54 -10.88
C ASP A 157 21.85 7.04 -11.20
N ARG A 158 20.77 6.45 -10.69
CA ARG A 158 20.36 5.06 -10.96
C ARG A 158 19.05 5.02 -11.75
N ASN A 159 19.03 4.24 -12.81
CA ASN A 159 17.86 4.15 -13.68
C ASN A 159 16.72 3.37 -13.00
N LEU A 160 15.52 3.96 -12.97
CA LEU A 160 14.32 3.42 -12.33
C LEU A 160 13.77 2.17 -13.03
N PHE A 161 14.17 1.89 -14.28
CA PHE A 161 13.65 0.79 -15.10
C PHE A 161 14.62 -0.37 -15.22
N THR A 162 15.92 -0.10 -15.28
CA THR A 162 16.96 -1.12 -15.46
C THR A 162 17.77 -1.42 -14.20
N ASP A 163 17.78 -0.53 -13.20
CA ASP A 163 18.59 -0.66 -11.97
C ASP A 163 17.81 -0.25 -10.70
N MET A 164 16.51 -0.59 -10.66
CA MET A 164 15.64 -0.17 -9.55
C MET A 164 16.10 -0.65 -8.17
N PRO A 165 16.62 -1.89 -7.98
CA PRO A 165 17.15 -2.30 -6.67
C PRO A 165 18.26 -1.39 -6.15
N ALA A 166 19.22 -0.99 -7.01
CA ALA A 166 20.28 -0.08 -6.60
C ALA A 166 19.75 1.35 -6.40
N ALA A 167 18.80 1.80 -7.24
CA ALA A 167 18.13 3.09 -7.05
C ALA A 167 17.42 3.16 -5.69
N TYR A 168 16.70 2.09 -5.32
CA TYR A 168 16.02 2.00 -4.03
C TYR A 168 17.00 2.08 -2.85
N ALA A 169 18.09 1.29 -2.90
CA ALA A 169 19.12 1.31 -1.87
C ALA A 169 19.80 2.70 -1.76
N ALA A 170 20.07 3.35 -2.90
CA ALA A 170 20.64 4.70 -2.91
C ALA A 170 19.70 5.74 -2.28
N ALA A 171 18.38 5.64 -2.52
CA ALA A 171 17.39 6.48 -1.87
C ALA A 171 17.33 6.24 -0.36
N GLN A 172 17.40 4.97 0.09
CA GLN A 172 17.44 4.64 1.51
C GLN A 172 18.64 5.26 2.20
N VAL A 173 19.83 5.13 1.62
CA VAL A 173 21.06 5.74 2.15
C VAL A 173 20.94 7.25 2.23
N ALA A 174 20.48 7.90 1.14
CA ALA A 174 20.29 9.36 1.11
C ALA A 174 19.34 9.84 2.21
N CYS A 175 18.19 9.18 2.37
CA CYS A 175 17.24 9.58 3.41
C CYS A 175 17.66 9.21 4.84
N ALA A 176 18.45 8.16 5.02
CA ALA A 176 18.99 7.80 6.33
C ALA A 176 20.02 8.83 6.84
N THR A 177 20.72 9.51 5.93
CA THR A 177 21.70 10.56 6.26
C THR A 177 21.14 11.99 6.22
N GLY A 178 19.83 12.14 5.96
CA GLY A 178 19.18 13.45 5.82
C GLY A 178 19.60 14.22 4.56
N GLY A 179 20.13 13.52 3.55
CA GLY A 179 20.47 14.10 2.25
C GLY A 179 19.28 14.24 1.32
N ASP A 180 19.57 14.44 0.04
CA ASP A 180 18.57 14.62 -1.00
C ASP A 180 18.40 13.35 -1.85
N ILE A 181 17.17 13.07 -2.24
CA ILE A 181 16.88 12.23 -3.41
C ILE A 181 16.90 13.12 -4.64
N VAL A 182 17.78 12.86 -5.61
CA VAL A 182 17.85 13.60 -6.86
C VAL A 182 17.16 12.82 -7.96
N LEU A 183 16.05 13.36 -8.46
CA LEU A 183 15.37 12.82 -9.64
C LEU A 183 15.90 13.50 -10.90
N THR A 184 16.04 12.73 -11.98
CA THR A 184 16.44 13.24 -13.30
C THR A 184 15.71 12.54 -14.44
N ARG A 185 15.82 13.10 -15.64
CA ARG A 185 15.40 12.48 -16.91
C ARG A 185 16.60 12.46 -17.85
N THR A 186 17.03 11.27 -18.21
CA THR A 186 18.16 11.06 -19.12
C THR A 186 17.90 11.79 -20.45
N GLY A 187 18.89 12.54 -20.92
CA GLY A 187 18.79 13.31 -22.16
C GLY A 187 17.96 14.60 -22.07
N LYS A 188 17.46 14.97 -20.88
CA LYS A 188 16.83 16.27 -20.64
C LYS A 188 17.60 17.07 -19.58
N PRO A 189 17.71 18.40 -19.73
CA PRO A 189 18.22 19.25 -18.68
C PRO A 189 17.22 19.27 -17.52
N GLY A 190 17.70 19.11 -16.29
CA GLY A 190 16.88 19.16 -15.09
C GLY A 190 17.28 18.10 -14.07
N ALA A 191 17.57 18.56 -12.86
CA ALA A 191 17.67 17.73 -11.68
C ALA A 191 16.71 18.30 -10.63
N TRP A 192 15.93 17.42 -10.02
CA TRP A 192 14.99 17.78 -8.97
C TRP A 192 15.48 17.21 -7.66
N PRO A 193 16.26 17.98 -6.88
CA PRO A 193 16.63 17.57 -5.53
C PRO A 193 15.38 17.58 -4.64
N VAL A 194 15.20 16.49 -3.92
CA VAL A 194 14.11 16.27 -2.98
C VAL A 194 14.72 16.03 -1.60
N PRO A 195 14.68 17.03 -0.70
CA PRO A 195 15.20 16.86 0.64
C PRO A 195 14.44 15.78 1.41
N CYS A 196 15.17 14.81 1.94
CA CYS A 196 14.57 13.78 2.76
C CYS A 196 14.15 14.35 4.12
N THR A 197 12.85 14.35 4.39
CA THR A 197 12.28 14.78 5.69
C THR A 197 12.02 13.61 6.63
N LYS A 198 12.11 12.38 6.11
CA LYS A 198 11.93 11.13 6.84
C LYS A 198 12.67 9.99 6.12
N PRO A 199 13.03 8.90 6.82
CA PRO A 199 13.63 7.74 6.18
C PRO A 199 12.70 7.11 5.13
N LEU A 200 13.28 6.63 4.03
CA LEU A 200 12.59 5.71 3.13
C LEU A 200 12.48 4.35 3.83
N PRO A 201 11.27 3.87 4.17
CA PRO A 201 11.12 2.60 4.88
C PRO A 201 11.65 1.42 4.06
N ASP A 202 11.95 0.31 4.73
CA ASP A 202 12.15 -0.95 4.05
C ASP A 202 10.88 -1.37 3.31
N ALA A 203 11.06 -2.09 2.20
CA ALA A 203 9.94 -2.69 1.51
C ALA A 203 9.24 -3.71 2.44
N PRO A 204 7.90 -3.71 2.51
CA PRO A 204 7.17 -4.61 3.39
C PRO A 204 7.41 -6.06 2.98
N PRO A 205 7.61 -7.00 3.91
CA PRO A 205 7.88 -8.38 3.57
C PRO A 205 6.81 -8.98 2.66
N ARG A 206 7.24 -9.84 1.74
CA ARG A 206 6.34 -10.65 0.93
C ARG A 206 5.94 -11.90 1.69
N PHE A 207 4.69 -12.31 1.51
CA PHE A 207 4.16 -13.51 2.13
C PHE A 207 3.55 -14.44 1.09
N ARG A 208 3.80 -15.73 1.26
CA ARG A 208 3.09 -16.80 0.56
C ARG A 208 2.03 -17.36 1.48
N ILE A 209 0.81 -17.49 0.96
CA ILE A 209 -0.28 -18.19 1.64
C ILE A 209 0.02 -19.68 1.58
N LEU A 210 0.12 -20.31 2.75
CA LEU A 210 0.29 -21.76 2.89
C LEU A 210 -1.06 -22.45 3.05
N ARG A 211 -1.98 -21.81 3.77
CA ARG A 211 -3.28 -22.36 4.13
C ARG A 211 -4.31 -21.25 4.33
N THR A 212 -5.56 -21.58 4.01
CA THR A 212 -6.76 -20.81 4.39
C THR A 212 -7.73 -21.72 5.15
N PRO A 213 -8.70 -21.16 5.90
CA PRO A 213 -9.70 -21.94 6.65
C PRO A 213 -10.54 -22.88 5.81
#